data_AF-A0AAU7CGN6-F1
#
_entry.id   AF-A0AAU7CGN6-F1
#
_cell.length_a   1.000
_cell.length_b   1.000
_cell.length_c   1.000
_cell.angle_alpha   90.00
_cell.angle_beta   90.00
_cell.angle_gamma   90.00
#
_symmetry.space_group_name_H-M   'P 1'
#
loop_
_entity.id
_entity.type
_entity.pdbx_description
1 polymer ?
#
loop_
_entity_poly.entity_id
_entity_poly.type
_entity_poly.pdbx_seq_one_letter_code
_entity_poly.pdbx_strand_id
1 'polypeptide(L)'
;MSANIQDKAISRETSDIGAPHLIALIRERERRLAELRRYDRYIAQAAGRLTLQGYWRTLKRQDEDAIQRLKNWLDHEATSGV
;
A
#
# COMPACT_ATOMS: atom_id res chain seq x y z
N MET A 1 -35.74 -2.93 30.50
CA MET A 1 -35.54 -2.50 29.10
C MET A 1 -34.55 -1.34 29.10
N SER A 2 -33.25 -1.63 29.08
CA SER A 2 -32.20 -0.60 28.89
C SER A 2 -30.96 -1.27 28.31
N ALA A 3 -31.01 -1.55 27.01
CA ALA A 3 -29.84 -1.97 26.24
C ALA A 3 -29.95 -1.29 24.88
N ASN A 4 -29.44 -0.06 24.74
CA ASN A 4 -29.24 0.49 23.40
C ASN A 4 -28.32 1.73 23.25
N ILE A 5 -27.64 2.18 24.30
CA ILE A 5 -26.72 3.34 24.15
C ILE A 5 -25.26 2.88 24.01
N GLN A 6 -24.91 1.72 24.59
CA GLN A 6 -23.54 1.22 24.58
C GLN A 6 -23.17 0.49 23.28
N ASP A 7 -24.10 -0.25 22.65
CA ASP A 7 -23.85 -0.93 21.37
C ASP A 7 -23.64 0.03 20.20
N LYS A 8 -24.25 1.23 20.26
CA LYS A 8 -24.15 2.23 19.19
C LYS A 8 -22.83 3.01 19.24
N ALA A 9 -22.21 3.12 20.41
CA ALA A 9 -20.89 3.74 20.58
C ALA A 9 -19.77 2.80 20.10
N ILE A 10 -19.84 1.51 20.48
CA ILE A 10 -18.85 0.50 20.09
C ILE A 10 -18.89 0.24 18.57
N SER A 11 -20.07 0.28 17.95
CA SER A 11 -20.20 0.13 16.48
C SER A 11 -19.62 1.33 15.68
N ARG A 12 -19.45 2.49 16.32
CA ARG A 12 -18.85 3.69 15.71
C ARG A 12 -17.35 3.72 15.92
N GLU A 13 -16.89 3.21 17.06
CA GLU A 13 -15.47 3.15 17.45
C GLU A 13 -14.71 2.00 16.74
N THR A 14 -15.41 0.95 16.30
CA THR A 14 -14.85 -0.08 15.40
C THR A 14 -14.85 0.30 13.93
N SER A 15 -15.52 1.39 13.55
CA SER A 15 -15.52 1.91 12.18
C SER A 15 -14.20 2.61 11.81
N ASP A 16 -13.36 2.94 12.80
CA ASP A 16 -12.14 3.75 12.64
C ASP A 16 -10.86 2.90 12.57
N ILE A 17 -10.96 1.58 12.72
CA ILE A 17 -9.87 0.63 12.46
C ILE A 17 -10.05 0.07 11.05
N GLY A 18 -9.91 0.97 10.07
CA GLY A 18 -9.73 0.74 8.63
C GLY A 18 -10.58 -0.37 8.02
N ALA A 19 -11.61 0.01 7.24
CA ALA A 19 -12.36 -0.92 6.41
C ALA A 19 -11.39 -1.93 5.71
N PRO A 20 -11.69 -3.24 5.68
CA PRO A 20 -10.72 -4.28 5.27
C PRO A 20 -10.03 -4.02 3.93
N HIS A 21 -10.69 -3.32 3.02
CA HIS A 21 -10.13 -2.91 1.74
C HIS A 21 -9.01 -1.86 1.89
N LEU A 22 -9.12 -0.90 2.80
CA LEU A 22 -8.07 0.08 3.11
C LEU A 22 -6.84 -0.60 3.70
N ILE A 23 -7.04 -1.53 4.64
CA ILE A 23 -5.94 -2.32 5.21
C ILE A 23 -5.22 -3.13 4.11
N ALA A 24 -5.97 -3.71 3.18
CA ALA A 24 -5.39 -4.44 2.05
C ALA A 24 -4.53 -3.52 1.16
N LEU A 25 -4.99 -2.31 0.86
CA LEU A 25 -4.25 -1.34 0.05
C LEU A 25 -2.98 -0.83 0.75
N ILE A 26 -3.04 -0.60 2.06
CA ILE A 26 -1.86 -0.24 2.87
C ILE A 26 -0.82 -1.37 2.83
N ARG A 27 -1.24 -2.62 3.09
CA ARG A 27 -0.36 -3.79 3.03
C ARG A 27 0.28 -3.98 1.66
N GLU A 28 -0.49 -3.75 0.58
CA GLU A 28 0.04 -3.84 -0.78
C GLU A 28 1.09 -2.76 -1.05
N ARG A 29 0.88 -1.54 -0.55
CA ARG A 29 1.88 -0.46 -0.64
C ARG A 29 3.16 -0.80 0.11
N GLU A 30 3.04 -1.33 1.33
CA GLU A 30 4.19 -1.76 2.15
C GLU A 30 4.98 -2.89 1.47
N ARG A 31 4.27 -3.88 0.89
CA ARG A 31 4.89 -4.97 0.14
C ARG A 31 5.73 -4.44 -1.02
N ARG A 32 5.20 -3.51 -1.82
CA ARG A 32 5.94 -2.90 -2.95
C ARG A 32 7.14 -2.08 -2.48
N LEU A 33 7.01 -1.33 -1.38
CA LEU A 33 8.15 -0.60 -0.78
C LEU A 33 9.28 -1.55 -0.35
N ALA A 34 8.93 -2.73 0.16
CA ALA A 34 9.92 -3.75 0.50
C ALA A 34 10.61 -4.32 -0.75
N GLU A 35 9.87 -4.52 -1.86
CA GLU A 35 10.41 -4.98 -3.14
C GLU A 35 11.35 -3.95 -3.80
N LEU A 36 11.10 -2.65 -3.66
CA LEU A 36 12.02 -1.61 -4.18
C LEU A 36 13.45 -1.78 -3.68
N ARG A 37 13.62 -2.13 -2.40
CA ARG A 37 14.95 -2.38 -1.80
C ARG A 37 15.62 -3.63 -2.38
N ARG A 38 14.84 -4.58 -2.89
CA ARG A 38 15.33 -5.83 -3.48
C ARG A 38 15.77 -5.62 -4.92
N TYR A 39 15.07 -4.78 -5.68
CA TYR A 39 15.44 -4.48 -7.06
C TYR A 39 16.86 -3.96 -7.21
N ASP A 40 17.35 -3.12 -6.30
CA ASP A 40 18.73 -2.63 -6.35
C ASP A 40 19.75 -3.78 -6.26
N ARG A 41 19.47 -4.77 -5.41
CA ARG A 41 20.30 -5.99 -5.33
C ARG A 41 20.20 -6.83 -6.59
N TYR A 42 19.01 -6.99 -7.17
CA TYR A 42 18.82 -7.77 -8.40
C TYR A 42 19.48 -7.11 -9.62
N ILE A 43 19.45 -5.78 -9.71
CA ILE A 43 20.14 -5.02 -10.75
C ILE A 43 21.65 -5.20 -10.63
N ALA A 44 22.19 -5.14 -9.41
CA ALA A 44 23.61 -5.38 -9.14
C ALA A 44 24.02 -6.82 -9.48
N GLN A 45 23.21 -7.81 -9.09
CA GLN A 45 23.45 -9.23 -9.40
C GLN A 45 23.36 -9.52 -10.90
N ALA A 46 22.61 -8.74 -11.66
CA ALA A 46 22.53 -8.82 -13.12
C ALA A 46 23.68 -8.08 -13.83
N ALA A 47 24.78 -7.73 -13.16
CA ALA A 47 25.95 -7.09 -13.77
C ALA A 47 26.41 -7.80 -15.04
N GLY A 48 26.70 -7.02 -16.09
CA GLY A 48 27.06 -7.54 -17.41
C GLY A 48 25.90 -8.05 -18.26
N ARG A 49 24.69 -8.24 -17.69
CA ARG A 49 23.48 -8.66 -18.41
C ARG A 49 22.54 -7.47 -18.62
N LEU A 50 22.85 -6.64 -19.61
CA LEU A 50 22.15 -5.35 -19.85
C LEU A 50 20.63 -5.50 -20.01
N THR A 51 20.16 -6.52 -20.73
CA THR A 51 18.73 -6.79 -20.92
C THR A 51 18.03 -7.14 -19.60
N LEU A 52 18.66 -7.99 -18.78
CA LEU A 52 18.14 -8.38 -17.47
C LEU A 52 18.15 -7.20 -16.49
N GLN A 53 19.19 -6.37 -16.50
CA GLN A 53 19.19 -5.12 -15.73
C GLN A 53 18.08 -4.17 -16.18
N GLY A 54 17.87 -4.04 -17.49
CA GLY A 54 16.79 -3.25 -18.06
C GLY A 54 15.43 -3.73 -17.55
N TYR A 55 15.20 -5.05 -17.55
CA TYR A 55 13.99 -5.66 -17.03
C TYR A 55 13.76 -5.32 -15.54
N TRP A 56 14.78 -5.49 -14.68
CA TRP A 56 14.66 -5.13 -13.27
C TRP A 56 14.41 -3.64 -13.02
N ARG A 57 15.03 -2.76 -13.82
CA ARG A 57 14.76 -1.31 -13.76
C ARG A 57 13.33 -0.98 -14.15
N THR A 58 12.77 -1.67 -15.15
CA THR A 58 11.37 -1.51 -15.54
C THR A 58 10.42 -1.93 -14.42
N LEU A 59 10.65 -3.09 -13.79
CA LEU A 59 9.84 -3.54 -12.65
C LEU A 59 9.92 -2.55 -11.48
N LYS A 60 11.13 -2.05 -11.18
CA LYS A 60 11.34 -1.03 -10.14
C LYS A 60 10.49 0.22 -10.39
N ARG A 61 10.52 0.76 -11.61
CA ARG A 61 9.72 1.94 -11.99
C ARG A 61 8.22 1.68 -11.89
N GLN A 62 7.75 0.51 -12.33
CA GLN A 62 6.34 0.14 -12.22
C GLN A 62 5.86 0.09 -10.77
N ASP A 63 6.69 -0.41 -9.85
CA ASP A 63 6.38 -0.43 -8.43
C ASP A 63 6.46 0.95 -7.78
N GLU A 64 7.41 1.81 -8.17
CA GLU A 64 7.46 3.22 -7.76
C GLU A 64 6.17 3.95 -8.15
N ASP A 65 5.73 3.80 -9.41
CA ASP A 65 4.49 4.40 -9.91
C ASP A 65 3.25 3.84 -9.19
N ALA A 66 3.23 2.55 -8.87
CA ALA A 66 2.14 1.92 -8.13
C ALA A 66 2.08 2.43 -6.68
N ILE A 67 3.21 2.55 -6.00
CA ILE A 67 3.30 3.10 -4.63
C ILE A 67 2.80 4.54 -4.59
N GLN A 68 3.16 5.35 -5.59
CA GLN A 68 2.72 6.74 -5.65
C GLN A 68 1.21 6.84 -5.89
N ARG A 69 0.66 6.02 -6.80
CA ARG A 69 -0.79 5.95 -7.03
C ARG A 69 -1.56 5.50 -5.79
N LEU A 70 -1.07 4.46 -5.10
CA LEU A 70 -1.67 3.98 -3.85
C LEU A 70 -1.64 5.06 -2.77
N LYS A 71 -0.52 5.78 -2.63
CA LYS A 71 -0.41 6.89 -1.69
C LYS A 71 -1.45 7.97 -2.00
N ASN A 72 -1.49 8.46 -3.24
CA ASN A 72 -2.42 9.52 -3.65
C ASN A 72 -3.89 9.12 -3.42
N TRP A 73 -4.23 7.86 -3.69
CA TRP A 73 -5.58 7.35 -3.47
C TRP A 73 -5.93 7.28 -1.98
N LEU A 74 -5.02 6.78 -1.13
CA LEU A 74 -5.22 6.74 0.33
C LEU A 74 -5.34 8.15 0.93
N ASP A 75 -4.52 9.09 0.46
CA ASP A 75 -4.57 10.50 0.87
C ASP A 75 -5.92 11.14 0.46
N HIS A 76 -6.41 10.83 -0.74
CA HIS A 76 -7.72 11.29 -1.21
C HIS A 76 -8.87 10.71 -0.38
N GLU A 77 -8.85 9.41 -0.08
CA GLU A 77 -9.85 8.75 0.75
C GLU A 77 -9.89 9.35 2.16
N ALA A 78 -8.72 9.58 2.77
CA ALA A 78 -8.61 10.22 4.09
C ALA A 78 -9.13 11.66 4.10
N THR A 79 -9.02 12.38 2.98
CA THR A 79 -9.53 13.76 2.83
C THR A 79 -11.02 13.79 2.47
N SER A 80 -11.52 12.76 1.78
CA SER A 80 -12.91 12.66 1.30
C SER A 80 -13.86 12.01 2.31
N GLY A 81 -13.35 11.57 3.47
CA GLY A 81 -14.12 11.05 4.59
C GLY A 81 -14.98 12.09 5.33
N VAL A 82 -15.75 12.90 4.60
CA VAL A 82 -16.80 13.81 5.08
C VAL A 82 -18.17 13.30 4.62
#